data_AF-A0A962WEE5-F1
#
_entry.id   AF-A0A962WEE5-F1
#
_cell.length_a   1.000
_cell.length_b   1.000
_cell.length_c   1.000
_cell.angle_alpha   90.00
_cell.angle_beta   90.00
_cell.angle_gamma   90.00
#
_symmetry.space_group_name_H-M   'P 1'
#
loop_
_entity.id
_entity.type
_entity.pdbx_description
1 polymer ?
#
loop_
_entity_poly.entity_id
_entity_poly.type
_entity_poly.pdbx_seq_one_letter_code
_entity_poly.pdbx_strand_id
1 'polypeptide(L)'
;ATIAVARLVRKAQPRLYDFLFKLRRKQAVTELLDVAHRTPAVHVSGMYPSEHLACSVVMPLAWHPSNNNGVLVYDLRHDPEPFFRLDVEGLRERLFTPREMLGEDKPRLPVKTIHVNKCPVVAPLKTLDEAARLRTGLDMDAVMRHHERLLRVPGFDQRVREVFDGDRFEKPSDPDLMIYSGGFFSDSDKRQMTRVRELGPAELVGAKFTFADRRLPEMLFRYRARNWPDSLSEEEQALWQEHREYRLMEAGPGVTQTIDDYFERIESLRAEYPDRADLLAALEDYGHMLTAL
;
A
#
# COMPACT_ATOMS: atom_id res chain seq x y z
N ALA A 1 -21.43 -3.02 -13.52
CA ALA A 1 -21.00 -4.32 -12.94
C ALA A 1 -20.96 -4.32 -11.41
N THR A 2 -20.17 -3.46 -10.74
CA THR A 2 -19.93 -3.49 -9.28
C THR A 2 -21.19 -3.49 -8.41
N ILE A 3 -22.15 -2.59 -8.69
CA ILE A 3 -23.43 -2.52 -7.95
C ILE A 3 -24.21 -3.82 -8.08
N ALA A 4 -24.20 -4.45 -9.27
CA ALA A 4 -24.91 -5.70 -9.51
C ALA A 4 -24.28 -6.85 -8.71
N VAL A 5 -22.94 -6.93 -8.64
CA VAL A 5 -22.24 -7.91 -7.81
C VAL A 5 -22.58 -7.72 -6.33
N ALA A 6 -22.57 -6.47 -5.83
CA ALA A 6 -22.94 -6.19 -4.45
C ALA A 6 -24.40 -6.59 -4.14
N ARG A 7 -25.34 -6.32 -5.06
CA ARG A 7 -26.75 -6.77 -4.95
C ARG A 7 -26.86 -8.28 -4.93
N LEU A 8 -26.11 -8.98 -5.78
CA LEU A 8 -26.10 -10.45 -5.83
C LEU A 8 -25.63 -11.06 -4.50
N VAL A 9 -24.50 -10.58 -3.98
CA VAL A 9 -23.97 -11.06 -2.68
C VAL A 9 -24.95 -10.78 -1.56
N ARG A 10 -25.53 -9.56 -1.49
CA ARG A 10 -26.53 -9.22 -0.48
C ARG A 10 -27.79 -10.08 -0.57
N LYS A 11 -28.22 -10.45 -1.78
CA LYS A 11 -29.39 -11.33 -1.99
C LYS A 11 -29.09 -12.78 -1.60
N ALA A 12 -27.94 -13.32 -2.01
CA ALA A 12 -27.59 -14.72 -1.80
C ALA A 12 -27.08 -15.01 -0.38
N GLN A 13 -26.36 -14.06 0.23
CA GLN A 13 -25.69 -14.21 1.53
C GLN A 13 -25.86 -12.93 2.37
N PRO A 14 -27.09 -12.57 2.80
CA PRO A 14 -27.37 -11.29 3.48
C PRO A 14 -26.60 -11.13 4.79
N ARG A 15 -26.52 -12.20 5.61
CA ARG A 15 -25.79 -12.18 6.88
C ARG A 15 -24.29 -11.92 6.69
N LEU A 16 -23.69 -12.56 5.70
CA LEU A 16 -22.28 -12.35 5.35
C LEU A 16 -22.06 -10.92 4.85
N TYR A 17 -22.94 -10.44 3.96
CA TYR A 17 -22.86 -9.08 3.46
C TYR A 17 -22.90 -8.05 4.59
N ASP A 18 -23.87 -8.16 5.51
CA ASP A 18 -24.02 -7.25 6.63
C ASP A 18 -22.83 -7.34 7.60
N PHE A 19 -22.30 -8.55 7.83
CA PHE A 19 -21.09 -8.75 8.63
C PHE A 19 -19.88 -8.05 7.99
N LEU A 20 -19.57 -8.33 6.72
CA LEU A 20 -18.45 -7.71 6.02
C LEU A 20 -18.61 -6.19 5.92
N PHE A 21 -19.83 -5.70 5.72
CA PHE A 21 -20.10 -4.26 5.67
C PHE A 21 -19.81 -3.58 7.01
N LYS A 22 -20.00 -4.26 8.16
CA LYS A 22 -19.60 -3.74 9.47
C LYS A 22 -18.08 -3.59 9.61
N LEU A 23 -17.29 -4.49 9.01
CA LEU A 23 -15.82 -4.46 9.04
C LEU A 23 -15.21 -3.24 8.33
N ARG A 24 -16.01 -2.42 7.63
CA ARG A 24 -15.56 -1.10 7.15
C ARG A 24 -15.15 -0.15 8.28
N ARG A 25 -15.60 -0.41 9.51
CA ARG A 25 -15.26 0.37 10.71
C ARG A 25 -14.04 -0.27 11.39
N LYS A 26 -12.99 0.52 11.64
CA LYS A 26 -11.75 0.03 12.26
C LYS A 26 -11.99 -0.69 13.59
N GLN A 27 -12.92 -0.20 14.41
CA GLN A 27 -13.24 -0.77 15.72
C GLN A 27 -13.73 -2.22 15.61
N ALA A 28 -14.63 -2.50 14.66
CA ALA A 28 -15.16 -3.84 14.45
C ALA A 28 -14.08 -4.84 14.00
N VAL A 29 -13.06 -4.37 13.27
CA VAL A 29 -11.90 -5.19 12.91
C VAL A 29 -11.00 -5.42 14.12
N THR A 30 -10.70 -4.37 14.89
CA THR A 30 -9.86 -4.45 16.09
C THR A 30 -10.41 -5.44 17.11
N GLU A 31 -11.73 -5.48 17.32
CA GLU A 31 -12.40 -6.43 18.21
C GLU A 31 -12.17 -7.90 17.82
N LEU A 32 -11.92 -8.18 16.53
CA LEU A 32 -11.64 -9.53 16.03
C LEU A 32 -10.15 -9.88 16.07
N LEU A 33 -9.27 -8.90 16.24
CA LEU A 33 -7.82 -9.07 16.31
C LEU A 33 -7.35 -8.93 17.75
N ASP A 34 -7.65 -9.94 18.56
CA ASP A 34 -7.29 -9.98 19.98
C ASP A 34 -5.80 -10.26 20.18
N VAL A 35 -5.02 -9.18 20.22
CA VAL A 35 -3.57 -9.21 20.50
C VAL A 35 -3.27 -9.66 21.93
N ALA A 36 -4.16 -9.36 22.89
CA ALA A 36 -3.92 -9.64 24.31
C ALA A 36 -3.95 -11.15 24.58
N HIS A 37 -4.95 -11.84 24.06
CA HIS A 37 -5.09 -13.30 24.22
C HIS A 37 -4.50 -14.09 23.04
N ARG A 38 -4.02 -13.40 21.99
CA ARG A 38 -3.49 -14.01 20.77
C ARG A 38 -4.48 -15.02 20.17
N THR A 39 -5.75 -14.63 20.12
CA THR A 39 -6.84 -15.49 19.66
C THR A 39 -6.77 -15.65 18.14
N PRO A 40 -6.79 -16.89 17.60
CA PRO A 40 -6.78 -17.10 16.16
C PRO A 40 -8.04 -16.52 15.48
N ALA A 41 -7.84 -15.93 14.31
CA ALA A 41 -8.90 -15.40 13.47
C ALA A 41 -8.73 -15.85 12.02
N VAL A 42 -9.84 -15.97 11.31
CA VAL A 42 -9.84 -16.19 9.86
C VAL A 42 -9.52 -14.86 9.18
N HIS A 43 -8.61 -14.86 8.21
CA HIS A 43 -8.31 -13.69 7.40
C HIS A 43 -8.36 -14.04 5.92
N VAL A 44 -9.06 -13.21 5.13
CA VAL A 44 -9.11 -13.32 3.67
C VAL A 44 -8.36 -12.16 3.05
N SER A 45 -7.43 -12.46 2.14
CA SER A 45 -6.57 -11.48 1.49
C SER A 45 -5.97 -12.06 0.22
N GLY A 46 -5.92 -11.28 -0.86
CA GLY A 46 -5.26 -11.67 -2.11
C GLY A 46 -3.76 -11.95 -1.99
N MET A 47 -3.14 -11.70 -0.84
CA MET A 47 -1.77 -12.11 -0.53
C MET A 47 -1.65 -13.61 -0.20
N TYR A 48 -2.76 -14.29 0.08
CA TYR A 48 -2.78 -15.73 0.32
C TYR A 48 -2.99 -16.49 -0.99
N PRO A 49 -2.39 -17.69 -1.14
CA PRO A 49 -2.59 -18.55 -2.30
C PRO A 49 -4.06 -18.78 -2.65
N SER A 50 -4.37 -18.75 -3.95
CA SER A 50 -5.71 -19.01 -4.48
C SER A 50 -6.17 -20.46 -4.24
N GLU A 51 -5.23 -21.40 -4.08
CA GLU A 51 -5.51 -22.80 -3.73
C GLU A 51 -6.31 -22.92 -2.41
N HIS A 52 -6.13 -21.96 -1.50
CA HIS A 52 -6.86 -21.86 -0.24
C HIS A 52 -7.98 -20.81 -0.28
N LEU A 53 -8.45 -20.44 -1.47
CA LEU A 53 -9.47 -19.42 -1.68
C LEU A 53 -9.09 -18.06 -1.07
N ALA A 54 -7.80 -17.72 -1.12
CA ALA A 54 -7.24 -16.51 -0.51
C ALA A 54 -7.53 -16.39 1.00
N CYS A 55 -7.71 -17.53 1.69
CA CYS A 55 -8.05 -17.63 3.10
C CYS A 55 -6.90 -18.24 3.92
N SER A 56 -6.70 -17.73 5.13
CA SER A 56 -5.84 -18.36 6.14
C SER A 56 -6.41 -18.17 7.55
N VAL A 57 -5.86 -18.91 8.52
CA VAL A 57 -6.01 -18.64 9.95
C VAL A 57 -4.75 -17.95 10.45
N VAL A 58 -4.93 -16.81 11.11
CA VAL A 58 -3.84 -15.99 11.62
C VAL A 58 -3.93 -15.79 13.12
N MET A 59 -2.78 -15.62 13.76
CA MET A 59 -2.67 -15.23 15.16
C MET A 59 -2.16 -13.79 15.28
N PRO A 60 -2.91 -12.87 15.91
CA PRO A 60 -2.41 -11.54 16.24
C PRO A 60 -1.20 -11.63 17.19
N LEU A 61 -0.10 -10.97 16.82
CA LEU A 61 1.14 -10.94 17.60
C LEU A 61 1.28 -9.63 18.40
N ALA A 62 1.21 -8.51 17.70
CA ALA A 62 1.46 -7.18 18.27
C ALA A 62 0.86 -6.09 17.38
N TRP A 63 0.69 -4.89 17.95
CA TRP A 63 0.48 -3.69 17.16
C TRP A 63 1.78 -3.27 16.46
N HIS A 64 1.66 -2.75 15.24
CA HIS A 64 2.80 -2.26 14.48
C HIS A 64 3.46 -1.06 15.20
N PRO A 65 4.80 -1.00 15.31
CA PRO A 65 5.48 0.01 16.13
C PRO A 65 5.28 1.45 15.64
N SER A 66 5.27 1.66 14.33
CA SER A 66 5.12 3.00 13.70
C SER A 66 3.77 3.27 13.02
N ASN A 67 2.87 2.28 12.93
CA ASN A 67 1.59 2.43 12.24
C ASN A 67 0.44 2.02 13.17
N ASN A 68 -0.24 3.01 13.75
CA ASN A 68 -1.35 2.80 14.68
C ASN A 68 -2.57 2.08 14.08
N ASN A 69 -2.61 1.89 12.76
CA ASN A 69 -3.65 1.11 12.08
C ASN A 69 -3.18 -0.29 11.66
N GLY A 70 -1.96 -0.72 12.03
CA GLY A 70 -1.39 -2.01 11.67
C GLY A 70 -1.37 -2.99 12.83
N VAL A 71 -1.86 -4.21 12.61
CA VAL A 71 -1.68 -5.37 13.51
C VAL A 71 -0.78 -6.37 12.81
N LEU A 72 0.33 -6.75 13.45
CA LEU A 72 1.20 -7.82 13.00
C LEU A 72 0.55 -9.16 13.32
N VAL A 73 0.39 -10.00 12.31
CA VAL A 73 -0.22 -11.33 12.45
C VAL A 73 0.69 -12.40 11.88
N TYR A 74 0.72 -13.56 12.53
CA TYR A 74 1.40 -14.77 12.05
C TYR A 74 0.40 -15.65 11.27
N ASP A 75 0.77 -16.13 10.09
CA ASP A 75 -0.02 -17.10 9.32
C ASP A 75 0.22 -18.52 9.85
N LEU A 76 -0.77 -19.07 10.55
CA LEU A 76 -0.67 -20.33 11.27
C LEU A 76 -0.63 -21.57 10.36
N ARG A 77 -0.78 -21.42 9.04
CA ARG A 77 -0.55 -22.53 8.11
C ARG A 77 0.90 -23.00 8.10
N HIS A 78 1.82 -22.12 8.48
CA HIS A 78 3.26 -22.35 8.41
C HIS A 78 3.84 -22.69 9.79
N ASP A 79 4.83 -23.57 9.80
CA ASP A 79 5.50 -23.98 11.03
C ASP A 79 6.34 -22.83 11.62
N PRO A 80 6.10 -22.42 12.88
CA PRO A 80 6.86 -21.37 13.54
C PRO A 80 8.25 -21.80 14.07
N GLU A 81 8.54 -23.09 14.17
CA GLU A 81 9.78 -23.59 14.78
C GLU A 81 11.08 -23.04 14.19
N PRO A 82 11.24 -22.95 12.86
CA PRO A 82 12.47 -22.44 12.26
C PRO A 82 12.83 -21.02 12.69
N PHE A 83 11.86 -20.24 13.19
CA PHE A 83 12.03 -18.84 13.56
C PHE A 83 12.30 -18.63 15.05
N PHE A 84 12.08 -19.63 15.91
CA PHE A 84 12.16 -19.45 17.37
C PHE A 84 13.56 -19.09 17.87
N ARG A 85 14.60 -19.58 17.20
CA ARG A 85 16.00 -19.33 17.57
C ARG A 85 16.63 -18.13 16.83
N LEU A 86 15.93 -17.54 15.87
CA LEU A 86 16.43 -16.38 15.13
C LEU A 86 16.35 -15.11 15.99
N ASP A 87 17.38 -14.29 15.95
CA ASP A 87 17.36 -12.95 16.51
C ASP A 87 16.60 -11.98 15.58
N VAL A 88 16.53 -10.70 15.95
CA VAL A 88 15.82 -9.68 15.17
C VAL A 88 16.38 -9.57 13.76
N GLU A 89 17.70 -9.59 13.58
CA GLU A 89 18.34 -9.52 12.25
C GLU A 89 18.03 -10.75 11.40
N GLY A 90 18.10 -11.94 11.97
CA GLY A 90 17.73 -13.18 11.27
C GLY A 90 16.27 -13.19 10.85
N LEU A 91 15.34 -12.77 11.73
CA LEU A 91 13.93 -12.63 11.38
C LEU A 91 13.71 -11.57 10.30
N ARG A 92 14.47 -10.47 10.37
CA ARG A 92 14.44 -9.39 9.39
C ARG A 92 14.87 -9.88 8.01
N GLU A 93 15.98 -10.62 7.91
CA GLU A 93 16.42 -11.26 6.67
C GLU A 93 15.29 -12.14 6.08
N ARG A 94 14.67 -13.00 6.91
CA ARG A 94 13.58 -13.90 6.45
C ARG A 94 12.33 -13.18 5.96
N LEU A 95 12.08 -11.96 6.43
CA LEU A 95 10.90 -11.19 6.07
C LEU A 95 11.14 -10.29 4.86
N PHE A 96 12.35 -9.75 4.73
CA PHE A 96 12.63 -8.61 3.86
C PHE A 96 13.45 -8.95 2.63
N THR A 97 14.15 -10.08 2.61
CA THR A 97 14.84 -10.60 1.42
C THR A 97 13.84 -11.21 0.45
N PRO A 98 13.75 -10.77 -0.82
CA PRO A 98 12.82 -11.35 -1.80
C PRO A 98 12.93 -12.87 -1.89
N ARG A 99 11.81 -13.54 -2.20
CA ARG A 99 11.72 -15.01 -2.13
C ARG A 99 12.75 -15.71 -3.00
N GLU A 100 13.02 -15.17 -4.18
CA GLU A 100 14.02 -15.66 -5.13
C GLU A 100 15.47 -15.58 -4.61
N MET A 101 15.74 -14.70 -3.63
CA MET A 101 17.07 -14.50 -3.03
C MET A 101 17.27 -15.22 -1.69
N LEU A 102 16.20 -15.75 -1.07
CA LEU A 102 16.30 -16.42 0.23
C LEU A 102 17.00 -17.79 0.16
N GLY A 103 17.03 -18.42 -1.02
CA GLY A 103 17.48 -19.80 -1.19
C GLY A 103 16.43 -20.82 -0.73
N GLU A 104 16.55 -22.07 -1.18
CA GLU A 104 15.52 -23.11 -0.95
C GLU A 104 15.42 -23.55 0.51
N ASP A 105 16.53 -23.50 1.27
CA ASP A 105 16.60 -23.97 2.66
C ASP A 105 16.11 -22.96 3.71
N LYS A 106 15.82 -21.71 3.30
CA LYS A 106 15.42 -20.64 4.22
C LYS A 106 13.94 -20.31 4.07
N PRO A 107 13.05 -20.82 4.94
CA PRO A 107 11.66 -20.40 4.92
C PRO A 107 11.52 -18.90 5.20
N ARG A 108 10.60 -18.26 4.47
CA ARG A 108 10.18 -16.87 4.67
C ARG A 108 9.38 -16.76 5.96
N LEU A 109 9.65 -15.71 6.75
CA LEU A 109 8.89 -15.43 7.96
C LEU A 109 7.43 -15.12 7.58
N PRO A 110 6.44 -15.92 8.01
CA PRO A 110 5.06 -15.81 7.54
C PRO A 110 4.28 -14.80 8.41
N VAL A 111 4.84 -13.60 8.54
CA VAL A 111 4.23 -12.48 9.25
C VAL A 111 3.79 -11.43 8.24
N LYS A 112 2.59 -10.88 8.44
CA LYS A 112 2.10 -9.73 7.66
C LYS A 112 1.43 -8.70 8.56
N THR A 113 1.25 -7.50 8.02
CA THR A 113 0.46 -6.45 8.67
C THR A 113 -0.97 -6.47 8.15
N ILE A 114 -1.95 -6.59 9.05
CA ILE A 114 -3.35 -6.29 8.75
C ILE A 114 -3.61 -4.80 9.04
N HIS A 115 -4.01 -4.05 8.02
CA HIS A 115 -4.35 -2.64 8.15
C HIS A 115 -5.84 -2.47 8.48
N VAL A 116 -6.18 -2.14 9.72
CA VAL A 116 -7.57 -2.06 10.20
C VAL A 116 -8.38 -0.95 9.53
N ASN A 117 -7.71 0.04 8.93
CA ASN A 117 -8.33 1.15 8.19
C ASN A 117 -8.51 0.88 6.69
N LYS A 118 -8.16 -0.31 6.20
CA LYS A 118 -8.29 -0.71 4.78
C LYS A 118 -9.37 -1.77 4.55
N CYS A 119 -10.41 -1.78 5.38
CA CYS A 119 -11.53 -2.73 5.33
C CYS A 119 -11.10 -4.21 5.20
N PRO A 120 -10.17 -4.71 6.03
CA PRO A 120 -9.71 -6.08 5.92
C PRO A 120 -10.82 -7.07 6.30
N VAL A 121 -10.90 -8.18 5.59
CA VAL A 121 -11.82 -9.26 5.92
C VAL A 121 -11.19 -10.13 7.01
N VAL A 122 -11.71 -10.00 8.23
CA VAL A 122 -11.35 -10.81 9.40
C VAL A 122 -12.63 -11.40 9.97
N ALA A 123 -12.60 -12.66 10.42
CA ALA A 123 -13.74 -13.30 11.04
C ALA A 123 -13.32 -14.23 12.19
N PRO A 124 -14.20 -14.50 13.17
CA PRO A 124 -13.93 -15.48 14.21
C PRO A 124 -13.59 -16.86 13.62
N LEU A 125 -12.72 -17.63 14.27
CA LEU A 125 -12.31 -18.97 13.81
C LEU A 125 -13.50 -19.89 13.48
N LYS A 126 -14.57 -19.82 14.29
CA LYS A 126 -15.82 -20.58 14.09
C LYS A 126 -16.54 -20.32 12.76
N THR A 127 -16.14 -19.29 12.00
CA THR A 127 -16.67 -19.01 10.66
C THR A 127 -16.18 -20.03 9.64
N LEU A 128 -15.03 -20.68 9.89
CA LEU A 128 -14.59 -21.87 9.17
C LEU A 128 -15.30 -23.11 9.75
N ASP A 129 -16.56 -23.31 9.33
CA ASP A 129 -17.29 -24.55 9.54
C ASP A 129 -16.67 -25.73 8.76
N GLU A 130 -17.18 -26.94 8.96
CA GLU A 130 -16.65 -28.16 8.33
C GLU A 130 -16.64 -28.07 6.80
N ALA A 131 -17.72 -27.56 6.20
CA ALA A 131 -17.82 -27.38 4.76
C ALA A 131 -16.81 -26.34 4.24
N ALA A 132 -16.63 -25.24 4.97
CA ALA A 132 -15.64 -24.22 4.63
C ALA A 132 -14.21 -24.75 4.74
N ARG A 133 -13.88 -25.53 5.78
CA ARG A 133 -12.57 -26.17 5.94
C ARG A 133 -12.25 -27.11 4.78
N LEU A 134 -13.23 -27.92 4.37
CA LEU A 134 -13.06 -28.82 3.22
C LEU A 134 -12.80 -28.03 1.92
N ARG A 135 -13.56 -26.94 1.69
CA ARG A 135 -13.38 -26.10 0.50
C ARG A 135 -12.06 -25.34 0.49
N THR A 136 -11.58 -24.87 1.64
CA THR A 136 -10.31 -24.13 1.73
C THR A 136 -9.09 -25.05 1.77
N GLY A 137 -9.26 -26.34 2.07
CA GLY A 137 -8.17 -27.30 2.17
C GLY A 137 -7.15 -26.95 3.28
N LEU A 138 -7.57 -26.20 4.29
CA LEU A 138 -6.70 -25.83 5.40
C LEU A 138 -6.57 -27.00 6.38
N ASP A 139 -5.34 -27.43 6.66
CA ASP A 139 -5.05 -28.39 7.74
C ASP A 139 -5.23 -27.68 9.09
N MET A 140 -6.41 -27.82 9.66
CA MET A 140 -6.76 -27.20 10.93
C MET A 140 -6.01 -27.82 12.11
N ASP A 141 -5.61 -29.08 12.02
CA ASP A 141 -4.84 -29.72 13.09
C ASP A 141 -3.42 -29.14 13.12
N ALA A 142 -2.79 -28.92 11.95
CA ALA A 142 -1.52 -28.22 11.86
C ALA A 142 -1.63 -26.77 12.37
N VAL A 143 -2.67 -26.04 11.95
CA VAL A 143 -2.93 -24.67 12.42
C VAL A 143 -2.99 -24.58 13.94
N MET A 144 -3.74 -25.49 14.58
CA MET A 144 -3.87 -25.49 16.04
C MET A 144 -2.57 -25.92 16.73
N ARG A 145 -1.83 -26.89 16.18
CA ARG A 145 -0.49 -27.24 16.70
C ARG A 145 0.46 -26.04 16.63
N HIS A 146 0.51 -25.33 15.52
CA HIS A 146 1.38 -24.15 15.36
C HIS A 146 0.99 -23.02 16.32
N HIS A 147 -0.31 -22.81 16.54
CA HIS A 147 -0.83 -21.86 17.53
C HIS A 147 -0.32 -22.18 18.93
N GLU A 148 -0.47 -23.43 19.38
CA GLU A 148 0.03 -23.86 20.69
C GLU A 148 1.55 -23.70 20.83
N ARG A 149 2.31 -24.01 19.78
CA ARG A 149 3.77 -23.84 19.79
C ARG A 149 4.16 -22.38 19.96
N LEU A 150 3.51 -21.46 19.24
CA LEU A 150 3.78 -20.02 19.36
C LEU A 150 3.46 -19.47 20.75
N LEU A 151 2.38 -19.94 21.39
CA LEU A 151 2.04 -19.55 22.75
C LEU A 151 3.11 -19.94 23.78
N ARG A 152 3.88 -21.01 23.51
CA ARG A 152 4.94 -21.51 24.39
C ARG A 152 6.28 -20.80 24.23
N VAL A 153 6.41 -19.88 23.27
CA VAL A 153 7.67 -19.15 23.02
C VAL A 153 7.52 -17.69 23.46
N PRO A 154 7.90 -17.36 24.71
CA PRO A 154 7.83 -15.99 25.19
C PRO A 154 8.76 -15.07 24.40
N GLY A 155 8.33 -13.82 24.20
CA GLY A 155 9.12 -12.78 23.53
C GLY A 155 9.23 -12.91 22.00
N PHE A 156 8.62 -13.92 21.37
CA PHE A 156 8.60 -14.01 19.90
C PHE A 156 7.86 -12.81 19.26
N ASP A 157 6.72 -12.42 19.81
CA ASP A 157 5.95 -11.24 19.40
C ASP A 157 6.75 -9.94 19.54
N GLN A 158 7.54 -9.79 20.61
CA GLN A 158 8.38 -8.62 20.80
C GLN A 158 9.51 -8.58 19.76
N ARG A 159 10.21 -9.70 19.53
CA ARG A 159 11.22 -9.79 18.45
C ARG A 159 10.62 -9.46 17.09
N VAL A 160 9.44 -10.01 16.79
CA VAL A 160 8.73 -9.70 15.55
C VAL A 160 8.37 -8.21 15.50
N ARG A 161 7.90 -7.60 16.59
CA ARG A 161 7.63 -6.15 16.62
C ARG A 161 8.88 -5.31 16.33
N GLU A 162 10.02 -5.68 16.88
CA GLU A 162 11.32 -5.03 16.66
C GLU A 162 11.82 -5.17 15.21
N VAL A 163 11.47 -6.26 14.50
CA VAL A 163 11.76 -6.40 13.06
C VAL A 163 11.13 -5.27 12.23
N PHE A 164 9.96 -4.78 12.64
CA PHE A 164 9.23 -3.70 11.98
C PHE A 164 9.57 -2.30 12.53
N ASP A 165 10.52 -2.20 13.46
CA ASP A 165 10.99 -0.92 13.97
C ASP A 165 12.08 -0.33 13.05
N GLY A 166 12.03 0.98 12.81
CA GLY A 166 12.98 1.71 11.95
C GLY A 166 12.46 2.10 10.55
N ASP A 167 13.12 3.13 9.99
CA ASP A 167 12.87 3.64 8.63
C ASP A 167 13.66 2.81 7.61
N ARG A 168 12.96 1.98 6.82
CA ARG A 168 13.58 1.02 5.89
C ARG A 168 13.83 1.56 4.48
N PHE A 169 13.10 2.61 4.10
CA PHE A 169 13.18 3.17 2.76
C PHE A 169 13.74 4.57 2.85
N GLU A 170 14.62 4.89 1.90
CA GLU A 170 15.04 6.26 1.67
C GLU A 170 13.79 7.11 1.46
N LYS A 171 13.64 8.14 2.29
CA LYS A 171 12.46 8.99 2.23
C LYS A 171 12.59 9.84 0.98
N PRO A 172 11.60 9.83 0.07
CA PRO A 172 11.66 10.68 -1.10
C PRO A 172 11.75 12.14 -0.66
N SER A 173 12.54 12.91 -1.40
CA SER A 173 12.63 14.37 -1.27
C SER A 173 11.59 15.08 -2.12
N ASP A 174 11.11 14.45 -3.19
CA ASP A 174 10.09 15.02 -4.09
C ASP A 174 8.70 15.04 -3.41
N PRO A 175 8.07 16.23 -3.25
CA PRO A 175 6.75 16.37 -2.64
C PRO A 175 5.64 15.52 -3.28
N ASP A 176 5.69 15.25 -4.59
CA ASP A 176 4.69 14.41 -5.28
C ASP A 176 4.72 12.95 -4.76
N LEU A 177 5.85 12.52 -4.18
CA LEU A 177 6.05 11.18 -3.60
C LEU A 177 5.93 11.16 -2.08
N MET A 178 5.78 12.33 -1.46
CA MET A 178 5.77 12.48 0.00
C MET A 178 4.36 12.47 0.61
N ILE A 179 3.36 11.92 -0.06
CA ILE A 179 1.99 11.86 0.49
C ILE A 179 1.93 11.16 1.86
N TYR A 180 2.76 10.14 2.07
CA TYR A 180 2.89 9.41 3.33
C TYR A 180 4.19 9.71 4.09
N SER A 181 5.02 10.63 3.58
CA SER A 181 6.32 11.00 4.18
C SER A 181 6.25 12.44 4.71
N GLY A 182 6.66 12.66 5.96
CA GLY A 182 6.60 13.98 6.61
C GLY A 182 5.34 14.22 7.47
N GLY A 183 4.48 13.22 7.63
CA GLY A 183 3.34 13.28 8.53
C GLY A 183 2.16 14.08 7.98
N PHE A 184 1.14 14.26 8.82
CA PHE A 184 -0.04 15.04 8.49
C PHE A 184 0.25 16.54 8.60
N PHE A 185 -0.31 17.33 7.67
CA PHE A 185 -0.21 18.78 7.73
C PHE A 185 -0.84 19.34 9.01
N SER A 186 -0.23 20.42 9.52
CA SER A 186 -0.73 21.14 10.69
C SER A 186 -2.07 21.82 10.39
N ASP A 187 -2.85 22.18 11.42
CA ASP A 187 -4.10 22.90 11.21
C ASP A 187 -3.88 24.31 10.64
N SER A 188 -2.72 24.91 10.89
CA SER A 188 -2.31 26.17 10.25
C SER A 188 -2.11 25.99 8.75
N ASP A 189 -1.36 24.97 8.36
CA ASP A 189 -1.14 24.64 6.95
C ASP A 189 -2.44 24.30 6.23
N LYS A 190 -3.34 23.54 6.86
CA LYS A 190 -4.67 23.22 6.29
C LYS A 190 -5.48 24.48 5.99
N ARG A 191 -5.41 25.51 6.85
CA ARG A 191 -6.06 26.80 6.60
C ARG A 191 -5.43 27.52 5.41
N GLN A 192 -4.09 27.54 5.31
CA GLN A 192 -3.41 28.11 4.15
C GLN A 192 -3.74 27.37 2.86
N MET A 193 -3.73 26.03 2.86
CA MET A 193 -4.16 25.20 1.73
C MET A 193 -5.60 25.46 1.31
N THR A 194 -6.49 25.77 2.27
CA THR A 194 -7.88 26.13 1.97
C THR A 194 -7.93 27.48 1.28
N ARG A 195 -7.23 28.49 1.81
CA ARG A 195 -7.10 29.80 1.18
C ARG A 195 -6.51 29.72 -0.24
N VAL A 196 -5.48 28.89 -0.46
CA VAL A 196 -4.93 28.63 -1.81
C VAL A 196 -6.02 28.22 -2.78
N ARG A 197 -6.91 27.30 -2.38
CA ARG A 197 -7.98 26.77 -3.25
C ARG A 197 -9.15 27.75 -3.43
N GLU A 198 -9.31 28.71 -2.54
CA GLU A 198 -10.38 29.73 -2.61
C GLU A 198 -9.98 30.91 -3.50
N LEU A 199 -8.67 31.19 -3.65
CA LEU A 199 -8.17 32.25 -4.51
C LEU A 199 -8.17 31.84 -5.98
N GLY A 200 -8.53 32.77 -6.87
CA GLY A 200 -8.39 32.59 -8.31
C GLY A 200 -6.94 32.68 -8.79
N PRO A 201 -6.64 32.28 -10.04
CA PRO A 201 -5.27 32.23 -10.57
C PRO A 201 -4.55 33.58 -10.55
N ALA A 202 -5.25 34.66 -10.89
CA ALA A 202 -4.71 36.02 -10.87
C ALA A 202 -4.39 36.49 -9.44
N GLU A 203 -5.18 36.07 -8.44
CA GLU A 203 -4.98 36.45 -7.04
C GLU A 203 -3.83 35.67 -6.40
N LEU A 204 -3.54 34.46 -6.89
CA LEU A 204 -2.44 33.62 -6.40
C LEU A 204 -1.05 34.23 -6.67
N VAL A 205 -0.87 34.98 -7.76
CA VAL A 205 0.43 35.57 -8.15
C VAL A 205 0.97 36.55 -7.10
N GLY A 206 0.10 37.34 -6.48
CA GLY A 206 0.47 38.31 -5.44
C GLY A 206 0.29 37.80 -4.00
N ALA A 207 -0.31 36.62 -3.82
CA ALA A 207 -0.66 36.10 -2.50
C ALA A 207 0.58 35.54 -1.79
N LYS A 208 0.83 36.03 -0.57
CA LYS A 208 1.86 35.48 0.30
C LYS A 208 1.27 34.39 1.20
N PHE A 209 1.93 33.24 1.19
CA PHE A 209 1.62 32.10 2.05
C PHE A 209 2.80 31.81 2.98
N THR A 210 2.49 31.46 4.21
CA THR A 210 3.48 31.01 5.19
C THR A 210 3.11 29.60 5.61
N PHE A 211 3.90 28.65 5.12
CA PHE A 211 3.73 27.23 5.42
C PHE A 211 4.72 26.79 6.50
N ALA A 212 4.25 25.97 7.43
CA ALA A 212 5.13 25.29 8.38
C ALA A 212 5.73 24.02 7.76
N ASP A 213 4.97 23.34 6.89
CA ASP A 213 5.44 22.15 6.19
C ASP A 213 6.27 22.51 4.95
N ARG A 214 7.50 21.99 4.89
CA ARG A 214 8.47 22.24 3.81
C ARG A 214 8.03 21.77 2.43
N ARG A 215 7.03 20.87 2.35
CA ARG A 215 6.51 20.36 1.06
C ARG A 215 5.66 21.41 0.34
N LEU A 216 4.95 22.24 1.09
CA LEU A 216 3.88 23.09 0.56
C LEU A 216 4.33 24.20 -0.41
N PRO A 217 5.49 24.86 -0.23
CA PRO A 217 5.98 25.85 -1.20
C PRO A 217 6.14 25.26 -2.61
N GLU A 218 6.85 24.15 -2.73
CA GLU A 218 7.07 23.44 -4.00
C GLU A 218 5.76 22.88 -4.57
N MET A 219 4.89 22.30 -3.72
CA MET A 219 3.57 21.84 -4.15
C MET A 219 2.71 22.96 -4.73
N LEU A 220 2.74 24.16 -4.14
CA LEU A 220 2.00 25.33 -4.63
C LEU A 220 2.55 25.81 -5.98
N PHE A 221 3.88 25.85 -6.13
CA PHE A 221 4.53 26.19 -7.40
C PHE A 221 4.09 25.22 -8.50
N ARG A 222 4.23 23.90 -8.31
CA ARG A 222 3.82 22.89 -9.29
C ARG A 222 2.32 22.90 -9.55
N TYR A 223 1.51 23.19 -8.54
CA TYR A 223 0.06 23.34 -8.70
C TYR A 223 -0.27 24.50 -9.65
N ARG A 224 0.36 25.67 -9.46
CA ARG A 224 0.19 26.81 -10.40
C ARG A 224 0.71 26.47 -11.79
N ALA A 225 1.93 25.94 -11.89
CA ALA A 225 2.56 25.65 -13.17
C ALA A 225 1.80 24.63 -14.03
N ARG A 226 1.20 23.60 -13.41
CA ARG A 226 0.41 22.58 -14.10
C ARG A 226 -0.98 23.07 -14.55
N ASN A 227 -1.60 24.00 -13.82
CA ASN A 227 -2.99 24.38 -14.06
C ASN A 227 -3.15 25.75 -14.74
N TRP A 228 -2.24 26.68 -14.46
CA TRP A 228 -2.25 28.06 -14.97
C TRP A 228 -0.82 28.51 -15.29
N PRO A 229 -0.18 27.94 -16.33
CA PRO A 229 1.20 28.28 -16.71
C PRO A 229 1.37 29.77 -17.03
N ASP A 230 0.35 30.42 -17.57
CA ASP A 230 0.35 31.86 -17.86
C ASP A 230 0.40 32.75 -16.60
N SER A 231 0.17 32.17 -15.41
CA SER A 231 0.29 32.88 -14.13
C SER A 231 1.72 32.95 -13.59
N LEU A 232 2.66 32.24 -14.22
CA LEU A 232 4.06 32.18 -13.79
C LEU A 232 4.84 33.41 -14.29
N SER A 233 5.78 33.91 -13.49
CA SER A 233 6.80 34.86 -13.98
C SER A 233 7.75 34.20 -14.98
N GLU A 234 8.57 34.99 -15.69
CA GLU A 234 9.57 34.46 -16.62
C GLU A 234 10.57 33.52 -15.91
N GLU A 235 10.99 33.87 -14.69
CA GLU A 235 11.87 33.02 -13.88
C GLU A 235 11.17 31.72 -13.44
N GLU A 236 9.90 31.81 -13.02
CA GLU A 236 9.10 30.64 -12.67
C GLU A 236 8.86 29.72 -13.86
N GLN A 237 8.67 30.28 -15.06
CA GLN A 237 8.56 29.51 -16.30
C GLN A 237 9.86 28.76 -16.60
N ALA A 238 11.02 29.42 -16.51
CA ALA A 238 12.31 28.76 -16.73
C ALA A 238 12.54 27.59 -15.75
N LEU A 239 12.26 27.80 -14.46
CA LEU A 239 12.33 26.74 -13.45
C LEU A 239 11.36 25.58 -13.74
N TRP A 240 10.17 25.90 -14.24
CA TRP A 240 9.20 24.88 -14.63
C TRP A 240 9.67 24.08 -15.84
N GLN A 241 10.33 24.70 -16.82
CA GLN A 241 10.89 24.01 -17.97
C GLN A 241 11.99 23.03 -17.57
N GLU A 242 12.94 23.46 -16.73
CA GLU A 242 13.98 22.56 -16.19
C GLU A 242 13.36 21.37 -15.45
N HIS A 243 12.31 21.61 -14.65
CA HIS A 243 11.57 20.52 -13.99
C HIS A 243 10.89 19.58 -14.99
N ARG A 244 10.27 20.10 -16.05
CA ARG A 244 9.62 19.29 -17.09
C ARG A 244 10.62 18.41 -17.81
N GLU A 245 11.74 18.97 -18.25
CA GLU A 245 12.82 18.25 -18.94
C GLU A 245 13.35 17.12 -18.06
N TYR A 246 13.69 17.42 -16.80
CA TYR A 246 14.14 16.41 -15.85
C TYR A 246 13.11 15.28 -15.68
N ARG A 247 11.81 15.59 -15.57
CA ARG A 247 10.76 14.57 -15.40
C ARG A 247 10.49 13.73 -16.65
N LEU A 248 10.85 14.21 -17.84
CA LEU A 248 10.68 13.49 -19.10
C LEU A 248 11.91 12.68 -19.49
N MET A 249 13.11 13.20 -19.23
CA MET A 249 14.36 12.62 -19.74
C MET A 249 15.10 11.76 -18.71
N GLU A 250 15.01 12.10 -17.42
CA GLU A 250 15.83 11.45 -16.39
C GLU A 250 15.04 10.39 -15.62
N ALA A 251 15.58 9.18 -15.56
CA ALA A 251 15.08 8.14 -14.68
C ALA A 251 15.37 8.53 -13.22
N GLY A 252 14.35 8.46 -12.37
CA GLY A 252 14.49 8.88 -10.97
C GLY A 252 13.26 8.60 -10.13
N PRO A 253 13.27 8.99 -8.85
CA PRO A 253 12.13 8.83 -7.97
C PRO A 253 10.87 9.45 -8.61
N GLY A 254 9.84 8.63 -8.85
CA GLY A 254 8.57 9.09 -9.41
C GLY A 254 8.52 9.19 -10.93
N VAL A 255 9.60 8.82 -11.63
CA VAL A 255 9.66 8.65 -13.09
C VAL A 255 9.93 7.18 -13.37
N THR A 256 8.90 6.47 -13.85
CA THR A 256 8.99 5.03 -14.12
C THR A 256 9.38 4.70 -15.56
N GLN A 257 9.24 5.67 -16.47
CA GLN A 257 9.55 5.57 -17.89
C GLN A 257 10.01 6.96 -18.34
N THR A 258 11.18 7.02 -18.98
CA THR A 258 11.66 8.21 -19.69
C THR A 258 10.93 8.36 -21.03
N ILE A 259 11.17 9.48 -21.72
CA ILE A 259 10.61 9.70 -23.05
C ILE A 259 11.15 8.71 -24.09
N ASP A 260 12.40 8.27 -23.95
CA ASP A 260 12.99 7.24 -24.82
C ASP A 260 12.33 5.88 -24.55
N ASP A 261 12.17 5.49 -23.28
CA ASP A 261 11.45 4.27 -22.89
C ASP A 261 10.01 4.28 -23.43
N TYR A 262 9.37 5.44 -23.42
CA TYR A 262 8.00 5.63 -23.90
C TYR A 262 7.87 5.33 -25.39
N PHE A 263 8.75 5.89 -26.23
CA PHE A 263 8.76 5.63 -27.68
C PHE A 263 9.14 4.19 -28.00
N GLU A 264 10.17 3.64 -27.34
CA GLU A 264 10.55 2.23 -27.51
C GLU A 264 9.39 1.28 -27.16
N ARG A 265 8.62 1.62 -26.12
CA ARG A 265 7.46 0.84 -25.71
C ARG A 265 6.33 0.93 -26.73
N ILE A 266 6.07 2.10 -27.31
CA ILE A 266 5.07 2.27 -28.38
C ILE A 266 5.43 1.39 -29.57
N GLU A 267 6.67 1.43 -30.04
CA GLU A 267 7.13 0.62 -31.18
C GLU A 267 6.98 -0.88 -30.92
N SER A 268 7.36 -1.34 -29.73
CA SER A 268 7.15 -2.73 -29.31
C SER A 268 5.66 -3.13 -29.34
N LEU A 269 4.76 -2.22 -28.93
CA LEU A 269 3.33 -2.47 -28.88
C LEU A 269 2.66 -2.45 -30.26
N ARG A 270 3.24 -1.81 -31.28
CA ARG A 270 2.69 -1.81 -32.65
C ARG A 270 2.64 -3.23 -33.23
N ALA A 271 3.65 -4.04 -32.95
CA ALA A 271 3.69 -5.43 -33.38
C ALA A 271 2.73 -6.34 -32.58
N GLU A 272 2.58 -6.07 -31.27
CA GLU A 272 1.73 -6.87 -30.38
C GLU A 272 0.23 -6.56 -30.55
N TYR A 273 -0.10 -5.30 -30.86
CA TYR A 273 -1.49 -4.80 -30.95
C TYR A 273 -1.75 -4.02 -32.24
N PRO A 274 -1.73 -4.66 -33.43
CA PRO A 274 -1.97 -3.99 -34.70
C PRO A 274 -3.35 -3.31 -34.77
N ASP A 275 -4.36 -3.88 -34.11
CA ASP A 275 -5.72 -3.33 -34.04
C ASP A 275 -5.84 -2.04 -33.20
N ARG A 276 -4.74 -1.57 -32.61
CA ARG A 276 -4.67 -0.34 -31.79
C ARG A 276 -3.83 0.76 -32.44
N ALA A 277 -3.58 0.67 -33.75
CA ALA A 277 -2.73 1.60 -34.49
C ALA A 277 -3.06 3.08 -34.24
N ASP A 278 -4.35 3.45 -34.26
CA ASP A 278 -4.78 4.85 -34.06
C ASP A 278 -4.43 5.37 -32.65
N LEU A 279 -4.57 4.53 -31.62
CA LEU A 279 -4.22 4.90 -30.24
C LEU A 279 -2.70 5.03 -30.09
N LEU A 280 -1.93 4.14 -30.69
CA LEU A 280 -0.47 4.18 -30.64
C LEU A 280 0.09 5.39 -31.39
N ALA A 281 -0.50 5.75 -32.54
CA ALA A 281 -0.17 6.98 -33.25
C ALA A 281 -0.48 8.22 -32.40
N ALA A 282 -1.65 8.28 -31.76
CA ALA A 282 -1.99 9.41 -30.88
C ALA A 282 -1.04 9.54 -29.66
N LEU A 283 -0.53 8.42 -29.14
CA LEU A 283 0.47 8.42 -28.07
C LEU A 283 1.83 8.92 -28.57
N GLU A 284 2.27 8.48 -29.75
CA GLU A 284 3.51 8.97 -30.37
C GLU A 284 3.45 10.47 -30.65
N ASP A 285 2.36 10.95 -31.27
CA ASP A 285 2.11 12.38 -31.51
C ASP A 285 2.16 13.19 -30.22
N TYR A 286 1.58 12.67 -29.14
CA TYR A 286 1.62 13.31 -27.82
C TYR A 286 3.05 13.37 -27.25
N GLY A 287 3.84 12.31 -27.43
CA GLY A 287 5.27 12.30 -27.07
C GLY A 287 6.06 13.38 -27.80
N HIS A 288 5.87 13.52 -29.12
CA HIS A 288 6.51 14.57 -29.91
C HIS A 288 6.07 15.98 -29.50
N MET A 289 4.79 16.17 -29.17
CA MET A 289 4.30 17.45 -28.68
C MET A 289 4.95 17.85 -27.34
N LEU A 290 5.20 16.88 -26.45
CA LEU A 290 5.80 17.14 -25.14
C LEU A 290 7.27 17.57 -25.23
N THR A 291 8.03 17.07 -26.21
CA THR A 291 9.46 17.37 -26.39
C THR A 291 9.75 18.57 -27.29
N ALA A 292 8.73 19.09 -27.98
CA ALA A 292 8.85 20.27 -28.85
C ALA A 292 8.74 21.63 -28.11
N LEU A 293 8.47 21.62 -26.79
CA LEU A 293 8.16 22.78 -25.94
C LEU A 293 9.21 23.04 -24.87
#